data_AF-A0A1B6KTE9-F1
#
_entry.id   AF-A0A1B6KTE9-F1
#
_cell.length_a   1.000
_cell.length_b   1.000
_cell.length_c   1.000
_cell.angle_alpha   90.00
_cell.angle_beta   90.00
_cell.angle_gamma   90.00
#
_symmetry.space_group_name_H-M   'P 1'
#
loop_
_entity.id
_entity.type
_entity.pdbx_description
1 polymer ?
#
loop_
_entity_poly.entity_id
_entity_poly.type
_entity_poly.pdbx_seq_one_letter_code
_entity_poly.pdbx_strand_id
1 'polypeptide(L)'
;EDARHQQELAQLTDQWTYQRKELETTSRLAVKAVESGSSSSDMLRRQVQALTLQLTELQSNKCEACDHQRAVARERLRSITSKYSQDCTEMEYLRNILYEYMMGKEPMVLARVLCALVKFDENQTRDIVLKEKQKVTVFGQFL
;
A
#
# COMPACT_ATOMS: atom_id res chain seq x y z
N GLU A 1 -8.18 -1.40 -87.94
CA GLU A 1 -8.72 -1.50 -86.57
C GLU A 1 -7.64 -1.93 -85.58
N ASP A 2 -6.70 -2.79 -85.99
CA ASP A 2 -5.56 -3.25 -85.18
C ASP A 2 -4.71 -2.15 -84.53
N ALA A 3 -4.38 -1.06 -85.24
CA ALA A 3 -3.54 0.01 -84.68
C ALA A 3 -4.21 0.72 -83.49
N ARG A 4 -5.55 0.82 -83.47
CA ARG A 4 -6.29 1.39 -82.32
C ARG A 4 -6.32 0.42 -81.16
N HIS A 5 -6.58 -0.85 -81.42
CA HIS A 5 -6.51 -1.91 -80.41
C HIS A 5 -5.12 -2.02 -79.76
N GLN A 6 -4.05 -1.94 -80.54
CA GLN A 6 -2.68 -1.93 -80.01
C GLN A 6 -2.41 -0.70 -79.13
N GLN A 7 -2.93 0.46 -79.54
CA GLN A 7 -2.81 1.69 -78.75
C GLN A 7 -3.59 1.61 -77.43
N GLU A 8 -4.78 1.01 -77.44
CA GLU A 8 -5.58 0.76 -76.23
C GLU A 8 -4.87 -0.22 -75.28
N LEU A 9 -4.29 -1.30 -75.80
CA LEU A 9 -3.49 -2.24 -75.01
C LEU A 9 -2.27 -1.58 -74.38
N ALA A 10 -1.57 -0.71 -75.13
CA ALA A 10 -0.45 0.06 -74.61
C ALA A 10 -0.88 1.00 -73.47
N GLN A 11 -1.99 1.74 -73.65
CA GLN A 11 -2.53 2.63 -72.62
C GLN A 11 -2.96 1.87 -71.35
N LEU A 12 -3.60 0.72 -71.49
CA LEU A 12 -3.98 -0.13 -70.36
C LEU A 12 -2.76 -0.68 -69.62
N THR A 13 -1.70 -1.02 -70.35
CA THR A 13 -0.43 -1.48 -69.76
C THR A 13 0.24 -0.35 -68.97
N ASP A 14 0.29 0.85 -69.52
CA ASP A 14 0.82 2.04 -68.83
C ASP A 14 -0.01 2.40 -67.60
N GLN A 15 -1.35 2.35 -67.71
CA GLN A 15 -2.23 2.62 -66.58
C GLN A 15 -2.07 1.59 -65.45
N TRP A 16 -1.96 0.31 -65.80
CA TRP A 16 -1.76 -0.75 -64.82
C TRP A 16 -0.38 -0.69 -64.16
N THR A 17 0.67 -0.38 -64.92
CA THR A 17 2.02 -0.18 -64.34
C THR A 17 2.09 1.05 -63.44
N TYR A 18 1.39 2.13 -63.80
CA TYR A 18 1.24 3.31 -62.95
C TYR A 18 0.53 2.98 -61.65
N GLN A 19 -0.63 2.32 -61.72
CA GLN A 19 -1.40 1.92 -60.54
C GLN A 19 -0.60 0.99 -59.62
N ARG A 20 0.15 0.05 -60.19
CA ARG A 20 1.03 -0.83 -59.41
C ARG A 20 2.09 -0.06 -58.65
N LYS A 21 2.77 0.90 -59.30
CA LYS A 21 3.78 1.75 -58.64
C LYS A 21 3.15 2.60 -57.52
N GLU A 22 1.98 3.16 -57.75
CA GLU A 22 1.26 3.95 -56.74
C GLU A 22 0.89 3.09 -55.52
N LEU A 23 0.33 1.89 -55.75
CA LEU A 23 0.05 0.93 -54.68
C LEU A 23 1.32 0.52 -53.91
N GLU A 24 2.44 0.34 -54.60
CA GLU A 24 3.70 -0.02 -53.97
C GLU A 24 4.25 1.13 -53.11
N THR A 25 4.14 2.37 -53.58
CA THR A 25 4.56 3.55 -52.79
C THR A 25 3.69 3.78 -51.55
N THR A 26 2.37 3.66 -51.68
CA THR A 26 1.42 3.80 -50.57
C THR A 26 1.59 2.68 -49.54
N SER A 27 1.75 1.44 -49.98
CA SER A 27 2.08 0.29 -49.11
C SER A 27 3.37 0.52 -48.33
N ARG A 28 4.44 0.99 -48.99
CA ARG A 28 5.72 1.27 -48.33
C ARG A 28 5.63 2.37 -47.27
N LEU A 29 4.84 3.42 -47.52
CA LEU A 29 4.60 4.49 -46.55
C LEU A 29 3.81 3.98 -45.34
N ALA A 30 2.81 3.14 -45.55
CA ALA A 30 2.03 2.51 -44.47
C ALA A 30 2.91 1.62 -43.57
N VAL A 31 3.78 0.79 -44.17
CA VAL A 31 4.73 -0.05 -43.42
C VAL A 31 5.65 0.81 -42.55
N LYS A 32 6.26 1.86 -43.13
CA LYS A 32 7.17 2.75 -42.39
C LYS A 32 6.48 3.49 -41.23
N ALA A 33 5.22 3.87 -41.41
CA ALA A 33 4.41 4.48 -40.35
C ALA A 33 4.13 3.51 -39.20
N VAL A 34 3.78 2.25 -39.51
CA VAL A 34 3.55 1.19 -38.52
C VAL A 34 4.84 0.86 -37.74
N GLU A 35 5.97 0.72 -38.42
CA GLU A 35 7.27 0.43 -37.78
C GLU A 35 7.70 1.54 -36.81
N SER A 36 7.49 2.80 -37.22
CA SER A 36 7.79 3.97 -36.38
C SER A 36 6.88 4.02 -35.15
N GLY A 37 5.58 3.75 -35.32
CA GLY A 37 4.62 3.67 -34.22
C GLY A 37 4.90 2.49 -33.26
N SER A 38 5.27 1.33 -33.80
CA SER A 38 5.64 0.14 -33.01
C SER A 38 6.83 0.45 -32.11
N SER A 39 7.88 1.06 -32.65
CA SER A 39 9.09 1.38 -31.90
C SER A 39 8.81 2.29 -30.69
N SER A 40 7.96 3.31 -30.84
CA SER A 40 7.56 4.18 -29.73
C SER A 40 6.68 3.45 -28.70
N SER A 41 5.75 2.62 -29.16
CA SER A 41 4.90 1.77 -28.31
C SER A 41 5.75 0.79 -27.49
N ASP A 42 6.76 0.18 -28.12
CA ASP A 42 7.67 -0.76 -27.47
C ASP A 42 8.55 -0.08 -26.43
N MET A 43 9.00 1.16 -26.68
CA MET A 43 9.71 1.94 -25.67
C MET A 43 8.84 2.25 -24.46
N LEU A 44 7.59 2.68 -24.68
CA LEU A 44 6.63 2.92 -23.59
C LEU A 44 6.35 1.65 -22.79
N ARG A 45 6.16 0.51 -23.46
CA ARG A 45 5.96 -0.80 -22.81
C ARG A 45 7.15 -1.18 -21.92
N ARG A 46 8.38 -1.00 -22.41
CA ARG A 46 9.60 -1.25 -21.61
C ARG A 46 9.68 -0.33 -20.40
N GLN A 47 9.33 0.95 -20.57
CA GLN A 47 9.36 1.91 -19.47
C GLN A 47 8.30 1.62 -18.41
N VAL A 48 7.08 1.25 -18.82
CA VAL A 48 6.02 0.81 -17.90
C VAL A 48 6.44 -0.44 -17.15
N GLN A 49 7.06 -1.42 -17.81
CA GLN A 49 7.61 -2.61 -17.14
C GLN A 49 8.69 -2.23 -16.12
N ALA A 50 9.64 -1.37 -16.48
CA ALA A 50 10.70 -0.94 -15.58
C ALA A 50 10.14 -0.23 -14.33
N LEU A 51 9.18 0.69 -14.51
CA LEU A 51 8.52 1.37 -13.39
C LEU A 51 7.69 0.41 -12.53
N THR A 52 7.05 -0.58 -13.15
CA THR A 52 6.32 -1.63 -12.42
C THR A 52 7.24 -2.41 -11.51
N LEU A 53 8.41 -2.83 -12.02
CA LEU A 53 9.43 -3.53 -11.22
C LEU A 53 9.93 -2.68 -10.05
N GLN A 54 10.24 -1.39 -10.30
CA GLN A 54 10.67 -0.46 -9.24
C GLN A 54 9.60 -0.29 -8.15
N LEU A 55 8.32 -0.19 -8.52
CA LEU A 55 7.23 -0.12 -7.55
C LEU A 55 7.12 -1.40 -6.73
N THR A 56 7.26 -2.58 -7.34
CA THR A 56 7.24 -3.85 -6.62
C THR A 56 8.40 -3.98 -5.64
N GLU A 57 9.59 -3.52 -6.01
CA GLU A 57 10.78 -3.52 -5.14
C GLU A 57 10.59 -2.59 -3.94
N LEU A 58 10.13 -1.36 -4.18
CA LEU A 58 9.82 -0.41 -3.10
C LEU A 58 8.72 -0.93 -2.17
N GLN A 59 7.71 -1.61 -2.70
CA GLN A 59 6.67 -2.26 -1.89
C GLN A 59 7.25 -3.40 -1.04
N SER A 60 8.16 -4.20 -1.58
CA SER A 60 8.87 -5.25 -0.82
C SER A 60 9.68 -4.65 0.33
N ASN A 61 10.51 -3.65 0.03
CA ASN A 61 11.36 -2.97 1.02
C ASN A 61 10.52 -2.34 2.15
N LYS A 62 9.34 -1.78 1.83
CA LYS A 62 8.39 -1.27 2.83
C LYS A 62 7.85 -2.38 3.74
N CYS A 63 7.59 -3.57 3.19
CA CYS A 63 7.13 -4.72 3.97
C CYS A 63 8.20 -5.18 4.96
N GLU A 64 9.44 -5.33 4.47
CA GLU A 64 10.58 -5.68 5.31
C GLU A 64 10.78 -4.67 6.43
N ALA A 65 10.72 -3.37 6.15
CA ALA A 65 10.82 -2.33 7.17
C ALA A 65 9.74 -2.44 8.25
N CYS A 66 8.50 -2.78 7.87
CA CYS A 66 7.41 -3.01 8.82
C CYS A 66 7.69 -4.19 9.75
N ASP A 67 8.21 -5.29 9.20
CA ASP A 67 8.57 -6.49 9.97
C ASP A 67 9.75 -6.23 10.90
N HIS A 68 10.77 -5.50 10.45
CA HIS A 68 11.88 -5.06 11.29
C HIS A 68 11.37 -4.18 12.46
N GLN A 69 10.47 -3.23 12.19
CA GLN A 69 9.92 -2.38 13.23
C GLN A 69 9.10 -3.17 14.25
N ARG A 70 8.36 -4.19 13.81
CA ARG A 70 7.63 -5.11 14.69
C ARG A 70 8.57 -5.97 15.53
N ALA A 71 9.66 -6.47 14.96
CA ALA A 71 10.69 -7.23 15.67
C ALA A 71 11.38 -6.37 16.75
N VAL A 72 11.76 -5.13 16.41
CA VAL A 72 12.35 -4.17 17.36
C VAL A 72 11.38 -3.85 18.50
N ALA A 73 10.09 -3.63 18.20
CA ALA A 73 9.08 -3.38 19.24
C ALA A 73 8.93 -4.57 20.20
N ARG A 74 8.96 -5.81 19.67
CA ARG A 74 8.93 -7.04 20.48
C ARG A 74 10.17 -7.17 21.37
N GLU A 75 11.36 -6.90 20.83
CA GLU A 75 12.59 -6.98 21.63
C GLU A 75 12.64 -5.91 22.72
N ARG A 76 12.16 -4.69 22.44
CA ARG A 76 11.99 -3.65 23.46
C ARG A 76 11.06 -4.10 24.58
N LEU A 77 9.92 -4.70 24.24
CA LEU A 77 8.99 -5.24 25.22
C LEU A 77 9.64 -6.37 26.04
N ARG A 78 10.36 -7.29 25.39
CA ARG A 78 11.10 -8.37 26.06
C ARG A 78 12.15 -7.83 27.03
N SER A 79 12.90 -6.81 26.62
CA SER A 79 13.89 -6.14 27.47
C SER A 79 13.25 -5.47 28.67
N ILE A 80 12.12 -4.79 28.49
CA ILE A 80 11.35 -4.18 29.60
C ILE A 80 10.86 -5.27 30.56
N THR A 81 10.21 -6.33 30.04
CA THR A 81 9.71 -7.43 30.86
C THR A 81 10.84 -8.16 31.61
N SER A 82 12.01 -8.32 30.99
CA SER A 82 13.18 -8.89 31.64
C SER A 82 13.73 -8.00 32.75
N LYS A 83 13.72 -6.67 32.58
CA LYS A 83 14.15 -5.72 33.62
C LYS A 83 13.22 -5.70 34.82
N TYR A 84 11.92 -5.95 34.60
CA TYR A 84 10.91 -6.05 35.64
C TYR A 84 10.48 -7.50 35.87
N SER A 85 11.49 -8.36 36.12
CA SER A 85 11.35 -9.82 36.29
C SER A 85 10.16 -10.21 37.18
N GLN A 86 9.68 -11.45 36.98
CA GLN A 86 8.57 -12.07 37.71
C GLN A 86 8.72 -12.04 39.23
N ASP A 87 9.93 -11.83 39.73
CA ASP A 87 10.29 -11.83 41.16
C ASP A 87 9.99 -10.50 41.89
N CYS A 88 9.57 -9.45 41.17
CA CYS A 88 9.06 -8.23 41.80
C CYS A 88 7.59 -8.41 42.17
N THR A 89 7.31 -8.61 43.46
CA THR A 89 5.94 -8.72 44.01
C THR A 89 5.05 -7.54 43.61
N GLU A 90 5.62 -6.33 43.49
CA GLU A 90 4.92 -5.13 42.99
C GLU A 90 4.46 -5.28 41.54
N MET A 91 5.26 -5.91 40.68
CA MET A 91 4.96 -6.13 39.27
C MET A 91 3.87 -7.19 39.09
N GLU A 92 3.89 -8.25 39.91
CA GLU A 92 2.83 -9.26 39.94
C GLU A 92 1.50 -8.66 40.44
N TYR A 93 1.54 -7.88 41.52
CA TYR A 93 0.38 -7.16 42.02
C TYR A 93 -0.20 -6.20 40.98
N LEU A 94 0.65 -5.41 40.31
CA LEU A 94 0.22 -4.51 39.24
C LEU A 94 -0.45 -5.27 38.08
N ARG A 95 0.11 -6.42 37.66
CA ARG A 95 -0.50 -7.27 36.61
C ARG A 95 -1.91 -7.74 37.02
N ASN A 96 -2.07 -8.20 38.25
CA ASN A 96 -3.36 -8.69 38.76
C ASN A 96 -4.40 -7.57 38.82
N ILE A 97 -4.04 -6.41 39.39
CA ILE A 97 -4.95 -5.25 39.50
C ILE A 97 -5.32 -4.71 38.11
N LEU A 98 -4.36 -4.64 37.18
CA LEU A 98 -4.62 -4.20 35.82
C LEU A 98 -5.56 -5.16 35.07
N TYR A 99 -5.36 -6.47 35.22
CA TYR A 99 -6.23 -7.47 34.64
C TYR A 99 -7.68 -7.32 35.16
N GLU A 100 -7.86 -7.23 36.48
CA GLU A 100 -9.19 -7.07 37.08
C GLU A 100 -9.88 -5.77 36.62
N TYR A 101 -9.11 -4.68 36.46
CA TYR A 101 -9.61 -3.42 35.92
C TYR A 101 -10.06 -3.55 34.46
N MET A 102 -9.28 -4.23 33.61
CA MET A 102 -9.63 -4.48 32.21
C MET A 102 -10.86 -5.39 32.07
N MET A 103 -11.08 -6.29 33.03
CA MET A 103 -12.28 -7.12 33.13
C MET A 103 -13.50 -6.36 33.69
N GLY A 104 -13.36 -5.07 34.01
CA GLY A 104 -14.45 -4.20 34.45
C GLY A 104 -14.86 -4.41 35.91
N LYS A 105 -14.04 -5.05 36.74
CA LYS A 105 -14.33 -5.25 38.16
C LYS A 105 -13.94 -4.00 38.94
N GLU A 106 -14.87 -3.45 39.71
CA GLU A 106 -14.67 -2.25 40.55
C GLU A 106 -13.81 -1.14 39.89
N PRO A 107 -14.15 -0.70 38.65
CA PRO A 107 -13.23 0.06 37.80
C PRO A 107 -12.79 1.39 38.44
N MET A 108 -13.66 2.02 39.23
CA MET A 108 -13.32 3.27 39.92
C MET A 108 -12.33 3.08 41.07
N VAL A 109 -12.40 1.95 41.79
CA VAL A 109 -11.47 1.63 42.86
C VAL A 109 -10.12 1.23 42.26
N LEU A 110 -10.14 0.34 41.27
CA LEU A 110 -8.92 -0.14 40.63
C LEU A 110 -8.20 0.95 39.85
N ALA A 111 -8.91 1.90 39.21
CA ALA A 111 -8.27 3.06 38.58
C ALA A 111 -7.46 3.90 39.58
N ARG A 112 -7.97 4.10 40.80
CA ARG A 112 -7.27 4.84 41.86
C ARG A 112 -6.05 4.07 42.38
N VAL A 113 -6.20 2.75 42.55
CA VAL A 113 -5.08 1.87 42.95
C VAL A 113 -3.99 1.88 41.88
N LEU A 114 -4.35 1.81 40.60
CA LEU A 114 -3.39 1.90 39.49
C LEU A 114 -2.65 3.24 39.45
N CYS A 115 -3.36 4.35 39.65
CA CYS A 115 -2.72 5.68 39.72
C CYS A 115 -1.69 5.76 40.86
N ALA A 116 -2.03 5.19 42.02
CA ALA A 116 -1.12 5.15 43.18
C ALA A 116 0.10 4.23 42.94
N LEU A 117 -0.11 3.05 42.36
CA LEU A 117 0.96 2.09 42.06
C LEU A 117 1.98 2.65 41.06
N VAL A 118 1.50 3.32 40.01
CA VAL A 118 2.36 3.89 38.94
C VAL A 118 2.85 5.30 39.29
N LYS A 119 2.44 5.84 40.44
CA LYS A 119 2.84 7.17 40.95
C LYS A 119 2.49 8.30 39.99
N PHE A 120 1.28 8.28 39.44
CA PHE A 120 0.76 9.39 38.64
C PHE A 120 0.63 10.66 39.48
N ASP A 121 0.80 11.81 38.82
CA ASP A 121 0.58 13.09 39.49
C ASP A 121 -0.91 13.34 39.75
N GLU A 122 -1.20 14.35 40.57
CA GLU A 122 -2.57 14.65 40.99
C GLU A 122 -3.47 15.08 39.82
N ASN A 123 -2.91 15.73 38.79
CA ASN A 123 -3.68 16.15 37.62
C ASN A 123 -4.01 14.94 36.75
N GLN A 124 -3.03 14.09 36.46
CA GLN A 124 -3.23 12.82 35.75
C GLN A 124 -4.27 11.93 36.45
N THR A 125 -4.15 11.79 37.77
CA THR A 125 -5.08 11.00 38.58
C THR A 125 -6.50 11.57 38.50
N ARG A 126 -6.65 12.89 38.58
CA ARG A 126 -7.96 13.57 38.49
C ARG A 126 -8.62 13.35 37.12
N ASP A 127 -7.85 13.47 36.04
CA ASP A 127 -8.35 13.29 34.68
C ASP A 127 -8.80 11.85 34.42
N ILE A 128 -8.03 10.86 34.89
CA ILE A 128 -8.37 9.44 34.78
C ILE A 128 -9.65 9.12 35.57
N VAL A 129 -9.75 9.59 36.82
CA VAL A 129 -10.93 9.39 37.65
C VAL A 129 -12.17 10.05 37.02
N LEU A 130 -12.03 11.26 36.46
CA LEU A 130 -13.14 11.92 35.77
C LEU A 130 -13.63 11.12 34.57
N LYS A 131 -12.70 10.60 33.76
CA LYS A 131 -13.01 9.78 32.59
C LYS A 131 -13.68 8.46 32.98
N GLU A 132 -13.23 7.84 34.08
CA GLU A 132 -13.84 6.61 34.56
C GLU A 132 -15.26 6.84 35.12
N LYS A 133 -15.52 7.99 35.77
CA LYS A 133 -16.87 8.39 36.18
C LYS A 133 -17.80 8.52 34.97
N GLN A 134 -17.34 9.17 33.90
CA GLN A 134 -18.12 9.34 32.67
C GLN A 134 -18.47 8.00 32.03
N LYS A 135 -17.55 7.03 32.03
CA LYS A 135 -17.81 5.67 31.50
C LYS A 135 -18.92 4.97 32.28
N VAL A 136 -18.94 5.07 33.61
CA VAL A 136 -20.03 4.52 34.45
C VAL A 136 -21.37 5.17 34.10
N THR A 137 -21.40 6.48 33.90
CA THR A 137 -22.64 7.20 33.53
C THR A 137 -23.18 6.76 32.18
N VAL A 138 -22.32 6.51 31.19
CA VAL A 138 -22.73 6.06 29.85
C VAL A 138 -23.21 4.60 29.88
N PHE A 139 -22.50 3.70 30.56
CA PHE A 139 -22.92 2.29 30.65
C PHE A 139 -24.17 2.08 31.53
N GLY A 140 -24.39 2.93 32.53
CA GLY A 140 -25.62 2.93 33.33
C GLY A 140 -26.87 3.47 32.60
N GLN A 141 -26.73 4.05 31.41
CA GLN A 141 -27.85 4.52 30.57
C GLN A 141 -28.31 3.47 29.54
N PHE A 142 -27.54 2.39 29.35
CA PHE A 142 -27.86 1.30 28.41
C PHE A 142 -28.33 0.01 29.11
N LEU A 143 -28.59 0.06 30.42
CA LEU A 143 -29.27 -0.95 31.24
C LEU A 143 -30.58 -0.35 31.76
#